data_AF-A0A375HAS8-F1
#
_entry.id   AF-A0A375HAS8-F1
#
_cell.length_a   1.000
_cell.length_b   1.000
_cell.length_c   1.000
_cell.angle_alpha   90.00
_cell.angle_beta   90.00
_cell.angle_gamma   90.00
#
_symmetry.space_group_name_H-M   'P 1'
#
loop_
_entity.id
_entity.type
_entity.pdbx_description
1 polymer ?
#
loop_
_entity_poly.entity_id
_entity_poly.type
_entity_poly.pdbx_seq_one_letter_code
_entity_poly.pdbx_strand_id
1 'polypeptide(L)' 'MARHVFTRAQYLDILNDSLRKHPGWQPGMAFVFLPPGADASQATAVGCTGPMEAIAIYAEIQRVAAELIEVSDA' A
#
# COMPACT_ATOMS: atom_id res chain seq x y z
N MET A 1 2.44 13.27 -17.24
CA MET A 1 1.22 12.42 -17.24
C MET A 1 0.37 12.83 -16.06
N ALA A 2 -0.96 12.85 -16.20
CA ALA A 2 -1.86 13.09 -15.06
C ALA A 2 -1.88 11.84 -14.18
N ARG A 3 -1.74 11.99 -12.86
CA ARG A 3 -1.84 10.88 -11.91
C ARG A 3 -3.31 10.48 -11.74
N HIS A 4 -3.55 9.20 -11.50
CA HIS A 4 -4.88 8.71 -11.18
C HIS A 4 -5.24 9.07 -9.74
N VAL A 5 -6.40 9.67 -9.53
CA VAL A 5 -6.86 10.07 -8.19
C VAL A 5 -7.66 8.93 -7.57
N PHE A 6 -7.25 8.48 -6.39
CA PHE A 6 -7.92 7.42 -5.63
C PHE A 6 -8.12 7.85 -4.17
N THR A 7 -9.12 7.26 -3.50
CA THR A 7 -9.27 7.42 -2.05
C THR A 7 -8.19 6.64 -1.29
N ARG A 8 -7.97 6.96 -0.01
CA ARG A 8 -7.03 6.21 0.85
C ARG A 8 -7.34 4.72 0.91
N ALA A 9 -8.62 4.35 0.96
CA ALA A 9 -9.04 2.94 0.97
C ALA A 9 -8.71 2.24 -0.36
N GLN A 10 -9.05 2.87 -1.49
CA GLN A 10 -8.71 2.35 -2.82
C GLN A 10 -7.21 2.22 -3.01
N TYR A 11 -6.43 3.20 -2.53
CA TYR A 11 -4.98 3.14 -2.55
C TYR A 11 -4.44 1.92 -1.80
N LEU A 12 -4.91 1.66 -0.58
CA LEU A 12 -4.48 0.49 0.20
C LEU A 12 -4.84 -0.83 -0.50
N ASP A 13 -6.02 -0.91 -1.12
CA ASP A 13 -6.45 -2.08 -1.89
C ASP A 13 -5.55 -2.32 -3.11
N ILE A 14 -5.21 -1.25 -3.85
CA ILE A 14 -4.31 -1.32 -5.01
C ILE A 14 -2.91 -1.79 -4.59
N LEU A 15 -2.38 -1.27 -3.48
CA LEU A 15 -1.08 -1.70 -2.95
C LEU A 15 -1.10 -3.19 -2.60
N ASN A 16 -2.14 -3.66 -1.90
CA ASN A 16 -2.26 -5.06 -1.51
C ASN A 16 -2.53 -6.00 -2.69
N ASP A 17 -3.29 -5.57 -3.70
CA ASP A 17 -3.49 -6.32 -4.92
C ASP A 17 -2.18 -6.46 -5.72
N SER A 18 -1.42 -5.37 -5.84
CA SER A 18 -0.10 -5.37 -6.47
C SER A 18 0.87 -6.28 -5.71
N LEU A 19 0.85 -6.22 -4.38
CA LEU A 19 1.67 -7.05 -3.51
C LEU A 19 1.36 -8.53 -3.70
N ARG A 20 0.10 -8.94 -3.71
CA ARG A 20 -0.31 -10.35 -3.93
C ARG A 20 0.10 -10.90 -5.29
N LYS A 21 0.25 -10.03 -6.29
CA LYS A 21 0.70 -10.41 -7.65
C LYS A 21 2.22 -10.42 -7.80
N HIS A 22 2.96 -9.88 -6.83
CA HIS A 22 4.41 -9.83 -6.88
C HIS A 22 5.02 -11.23 -6.68
N PRO A 23 6.02 -11.66 -7.48
CA PRO A 23 6.61 -13.00 -7.38
C PRO A 23 7.22 -13.35 -6.01
N GLY A 24 7.68 -12.34 -5.29
CA GLY A 24 8.24 -12.48 -3.94
C GLY A 24 7.22 -12.44 -2.79
N TRP A 25 5.92 -12.40 -3.09
CA TRP A 25 4.89 -12.39 -2.07
C TRP A 25 4.86 -13.68 -1.24
N GLN A 26 4.60 -13.54 0.05
CA GLN A 26 4.46 -14.65 0.99
C GLN A 26 3.26 -14.42 1.93
N PRO A 27 2.64 -15.48 2.47
CA PRO A 27 1.59 -15.35 3.47
C PRO A 27 2.01 -14.47 4.67
N GLY A 28 1.12 -13.57 5.10
CA GLY A 28 1.40 -12.61 6.19
C GLY A 28 1.97 -11.27 5.72
N MET A 29 2.30 -11.13 4.44
CA MET A 29 2.69 -9.86 3.82
C MET A 29 1.45 -9.05 3.41
N ALA A 30 1.32 -7.85 3.95
CA ALA A 30 0.26 -6.91 3.61
C ALA A 30 0.73 -5.47 3.84
N PHE A 31 0.16 -4.55 3.06
CA PHE A 31 0.09 -3.14 3.45
C PHE A 31 -1.10 -2.95 4.38
N VAL A 32 -0.91 -2.19 5.45
CA VAL A 32 -1.95 -1.96 6.47
C VAL A 32 -2.01 -0.49 6.86
N PHE A 33 -3.17 -0.02 7.30
CA PHE A 33 -3.25 1.27 7.96
C PHE A 33 -2.63 1.21 9.36
N LEU A 34 -2.02 2.32 9.77
CA LEU A 34 -1.52 2.54 11.10
C LEU A 34 -2.36 3.61 11.82
N PRO A 35 -2.67 3.42 13.12
CA PRO A 35 -2.30 2.26 13.96
C PRO A 35 -3.00 0.96 13.52
N PRO A 36 -2.49 -0.23 13.91
CA PRO A 36 -3.10 -1.51 13.53
C PRO A 36 -4.59 -1.55 13.89
N GLY A 37 -5.43 -1.93 12.93
CA GLY A 37 -6.88 -1.95 13.08
C GLY A 37 -7.59 -0.64 12.70
N ALA A 38 -6.85 0.42 12.38
CA ALA A 38 -7.43 1.64 11.83
C ALA A 38 -8.02 1.42 10.43
N ASP A 39 -9.11 2.13 10.14
CA ASP A 39 -9.62 2.28 8.78
C ASP A 39 -9.01 3.51 8.08
N ALA A 40 -9.42 3.76 6.84
CA ALA A 40 -8.90 4.86 6.02
C ALA A 40 -9.07 6.25 6.66
N SER A 41 -10.14 6.45 7.45
CA SER A 41 -10.46 7.73 8.09
C SER A 41 -9.65 7.99 9.36
N GLN A 42 -9.22 6.92 10.03
CA GLN A 42 -8.43 6.97 11.27
C GLN A 42 -6.93 6.83 11.01
N ALA A 43 -6.55 6.31 9.85
CA ALA A 43 -5.18 6.01 9.49
C ALA A 43 -4.32 7.27 9.46
N THR A 44 -3.20 7.27 10.17
CA THR A 44 -2.18 8.33 10.09
C THR A 44 -1.10 8.00 9.06
N ALA A 45 -0.90 6.71 8.77
CA ALA A 45 0.07 6.22 7.81
C ALA A 45 -0.34 4.86 7.23
N VAL A 46 0.40 4.43 6.21
CA VAL A 46 0.39 3.05 5.71
C VAL A 46 1.70 2.38 6.10
N GLY A 47 1.61 1.26 6.81
CA GLY A 47 2.72 0.39 7.17
C GLY A 47 2.70 -0.92 6.38
N CYS A 48 3.58 -1.85 6.76
CA CYS A 48 3.63 -3.18 6.19
C CYS A 48 3.81 -4.25 7.29
N THR A 49 3.36 -5.47 7.01
CA THR A 49 3.50 -6.64 7.88
C THR A 49 4.43 -7.70 7.28
N GLY A 50 4.75 -8.75 8.03
CA GLY A 50 5.58 -9.85 7.52
C GLY A 50 7.09 -9.62 7.71
N PRO A 51 7.93 -10.43 7.03
CA PRO A 51 9.38 -10.44 7.26
C PRO A 51 10.05 -9.14 6.81
N MET A 52 11.03 -8.66 7.60
CA MET A 52 11.80 -7.45 7.27
C MET A 52 12.61 -7.59 5.98
N GLU A 53 13.02 -8.81 5.65
CA GLU A 53 13.77 -9.14 4.43
C GLU A 53 12.98 -8.78 3.15
N ALA A 54 11.64 -8.69 3.26
CA ALA A 54 10.78 -8.33 2.15
C ALA A 54 10.59 -6.81 1.96
N ILE A 55 11.27 -5.96 2.74
CA ILE A 55 11.20 -4.48 2.63
C ILE A 55 11.43 -3.97 1.21
N ALA A 56 12.33 -4.60 0.45
CA ALA A 56 12.62 -4.19 -0.93
C ALA A 56 11.38 -4.31 -1.84
N ILE A 57 10.55 -5.33 -1.65
CA ILE A 57 9.32 -5.56 -2.42
C ILE A 57 8.30 -4.46 -2.11
N TYR A 58 8.12 -4.14 -0.82
CA TYR A 58 7.23 -3.06 -0.40
C TYR A 58 7.66 -1.70 -0.96
N ALA A 59 8.96 -1.41 -0.91
CA ALA A 59 9.52 -0.17 -1.42
C ALA A 59 9.35 -0.03 -2.93
N GLU A 60 9.53 -1.10 -3.70
CA GLU A 60 9.31 -1.10 -5.15
C GLU A 60 7.85 -0.77 -5.51
N ILE A 61 6.89 -1.44 -4.86
CA ILE A 61 5.46 -1.22 -5.10
C ILE A 61 5.07 0.22 -4.72
N GLN A 62 5.51 0.72 -3.56
CA GLN A 62 5.22 2.09 -3.15
C GLN A 62 5.84 3.12 -4.10
N ARG A 63 7.06 2.89 -4.59
CA ARG A 63 7.72 3.81 -5.54
C ARG A 63 6.90 3.92 -6.84
N VAL A 64 6.50 2.79 -7.42
CA VAL A 64 5.69 2.78 -8.64
C VAL A 64 4.32 3.42 -8.39
N ALA A 65 3.68 3.12 -7.26
CA ALA A 65 2.40 3.71 -6.90
C ALA A 65 2.50 5.24 -6.74
N ALA A 66 3.56 5.77 -6.11
CA ALA A 66 3.75 7.21 -5.92
C ALA A 66 3.95 8.00 -7.24
N GLU A 67 4.45 7.33 -8.28
CA GLU A 67 4.59 7.90 -9.62
C GLU A 67 3.24 7.96 -10.37
N LEU A 68 2.33 7.03 -10.09
CA LEU A 68 1.09 6.84 -10.85
C LEU A 68 -0.17 7.37 -10.15
N ILE A 69 -0.17 7.42 -8.82
CA ILE A 69 -1.35 7.66 -7.99
C ILE A 69 -1.23 8.97 -7.23
N GLU A 70 -2.33 9.71 -7.23
CA GLU A 70 -2.61 10.80 -6.30
C GLU A 70 -3.70 10.33 -5.34
N VAL A 71 -3.54 10.62 -4.05
CA VAL A 71 -4.52 10.24 -3.03
C VAL A 71 -5.29 11.47 -2.59
N SER A 72 -6.62 11.41 -2.64
CA SER A 72 -7.51 12.50 -2.23
C SER A 72 -8.63 11.96 -1.35
N ASP A 73 -8.95 12.69 -0.28
CA ASP A 73 -10.01 12.35 0.69
C ASP A 73 -11.39 12.91 0.27
N ALA A 74 -11.65 12.97 -1.04
CA ALA A 74 -12.89 13.52 -1.61
C ALA A 74 -14.15 12.81 -1.11
#